data_AF-A0A7V7U1G6-F1
#
_entry.id   AF-A0A7V7U1G6-F1
#
_cell.length_a   1.000
_cell.length_b   1.000
_cell.length_c   1.000
_cell.angle_alpha   90.00
_cell.angle_beta   90.00
_cell.angle_gamma   90.00
#
_symmetry.space_group_name_H-M   'P 1'
#
loop_
_entity.id
_entity.type
_entity.pdbx_description
1 polymer ?
#
loop_
_entity_poly.entity_id
_entity_poly.type
_entity_poly.pdbx_seq_one_letter_code
_entity_poly.pdbx_strand_id
1 'polypeptide(L)' 'MGEVVNLRQARKRAARSAKDEKAAANRALFGRSSASKEKVRRETERDVARLDGHRLDRPRDPTSGDATD' A
#
# COMPACT_ATOMS: atom_id res chain seq x y z
N MET A 1 0.80 22.87 -47.64
CA MET A 1 -0.38 22.22 -47.04
C MET A 1 -0.15 22.20 -45.53
N GLY A 2 -0.83 23.06 -44.77
CA GLY A 2 -0.68 23.15 -43.31
C GLY A 2 -1.88 22.53 -42.63
N GLU A 3 -1.65 21.59 -41.71
CA GLU A 3 -2.72 20.94 -40.96
C GLU A 3 -3.23 21.88 -39.86
N VAL A 4 -4.51 22.22 -39.91
CA VAL A 4 -5.14 23.11 -38.92
C VAL A 4 -5.50 22.29 -37.68
N VAL A 5 -4.66 22.36 -36.65
CA VAL A 5 -4.91 21.66 -35.39
C VAL A 5 -5.79 22.50 -34.46
N ASN A 6 -6.88 21.92 -33.98
CA ASN A 6 -7.75 22.57 -33.01
C ASN A 6 -7.12 22.59 -31.60
N LEU A 7 -6.48 23.70 -31.25
CA LEU A 7 -5.81 23.89 -29.97
C LEU A 7 -6.75 23.81 -28.75
N ARG A 8 -8.06 24.06 -28.93
CA ARG A 8 -9.05 23.92 -27.84
C ARG A 8 -9.24 22.44 -27.48
N GLN A 9 -9.39 21.59 -28.49
CA GLN A 9 -9.52 20.15 -28.29
C GLN A 9 -8.22 19.55 -27.75
N ALA A 10 -7.07 19.97 -28.27
CA ALA A 10 -5.76 19.53 -27.78
C ALA A 10 -5.58 19.84 -26.28
N ARG A 11 -5.87 21.08 -25.86
CA ARG A 11 -5.82 21.48 -24.44
C ARG A 11 -6.79 20.69 -23.57
N LYS A 12 -8.01 20.44 -24.05
CA LYS A 12 -9.00 19.64 -23.32
C LYS A 12 -8.53 18.20 -23.13
N ARG A 13 -7.90 17.60 -24.15
CA ARG A 13 -7.33 16.24 -24.07
C ARG A 13 -6.18 16.19 -23.06
N ALA A 14 -5.25 17.14 -23.13
CA ALA A 14 -4.14 17.24 -22.17
C ALA A 14 -4.64 17.38 -20.72
N ALA A 15 -5.65 18.23 -20.48
CA ALA A 15 -6.24 18.40 -19.16
C ALA A 15 -6.94 17.13 -18.63
N ARG A 16 -7.50 16.29 -19.50
CA ARG A 16 -8.06 14.99 -19.09
C ARG A 16 -6.96 13.99 -18.76
N SER A 17 -5.93 13.86 -19.60
CA SER A 17 -4.78 12.97 -19.33
C SER A 17 -4.15 13.26 -17.98
N ALA A 18 -3.88 14.54 -17.69
CA ALA A 18 -3.31 14.95 -16.41
C ALA A 18 -4.20 14.61 -15.19
N LYS A 19 -5.52 14.59 -15.36
CA LYS A 19 -6.45 14.16 -14.30
C LYS A 19 -6.44 12.65 -14.13
N ASP A 20 -6.37 11.89 -15.21
CA ASP A 20 -6.33 10.43 -15.19
C ASP A 20 -5.03 9.91 -14.58
N GLU A 21 -3.89 10.53 -14.90
CA GLU A 21 -2.59 10.26 -14.29
C GLU A 21 -2.62 10.50 -12.77
N LYS A 22 -3.16 11.65 -12.33
CA LYS A 22 -3.34 11.94 -10.90
C LYS A 22 -4.28 10.94 -10.23
N ALA A 23 -5.36 10.55 -10.90
CA ALA A 23 -6.28 9.55 -10.36
C ALA A 23 -5.61 8.17 -10.26
N ALA A 24 -4.78 7.78 -11.23
CA ALA A 24 -4.00 6.55 -11.18
C ALA A 24 -2.97 6.58 -10.03
N ALA A 25 -2.26 7.70 -9.86
CA ALA A 25 -1.35 7.91 -8.74
C ALA A 25 -2.10 7.82 -7.39
N ASN A 26 -3.26 8.45 -7.28
CA ASN A 26 -4.09 8.36 -6.08
C ASN A 26 -4.66 6.97 -5.85
N ARG A 27 -4.98 6.20 -6.89
CA ARG A 27 -5.35 4.78 -6.75
C ARG A 27 -4.15 3.93 -6.33
N ALA A 28 -2.94 4.23 -6.78
CA ALA A 28 -1.76 3.52 -6.30
C ALA A 28 -1.47 3.84 -4.82
N LEU A 29 -1.54 5.12 -4.43
CA LEU A 29 -1.26 5.60 -3.08
C LEU A 29 -2.39 5.26 -2.09
N PHE A 30 -3.64 5.36 -2.53
CA PHE A 30 -4.82 5.31 -1.67
C PHE A 30 -5.86 4.27 -2.10
N GLY A 31 -5.63 3.51 -3.18
CA GLY A 31 -6.63 2.58 -3.76
C GLY A 31 -6.90 1.32 -2.97
N ARG A 32 -6.27 1.15 -1.80
CA ARG A 32 -6.86 0.26 -0.79
C ARG A 32 -8.00 1.01 -0.11
N SER A 33 -9.23 0.58 -0.39
CA SER A 33 -10.41 1.09 0.32
C SER A 33 -10.23 0.96 1.84
N SER A 34 -10.88 1.82 2.63
CA SER A 34 -10.86 1.73 4.10
C SER A 34 -11.28 0.34 4.58
N ALA A 35 -12.27 -0.27 3.92
CA ALA A 35 -12.71 -1.64 4.19
C ALA A 35 -11.61 -2.68 3.92
N SER A 36 -10.84 -2.53 2.85
CA SER A 36 -9.71 -3.43 2.55
C SER A 36 -8.57 -3.27 3.55
N LYS A 37 -8.27 -2.02 3.97
CA LYS A 37 -7.28 -1.74 5.02
C LYS A 37 -7.68 -2.37 6.35
N GLU A 38 -8.94 -2.21 6.74
CA GLU A 38 -9.49 -2.77 7.97
C GLU A 38 -9.50 -4.31 7.96
N LYS A 39 -9.85 -4.94 6.82
CA LYS A 39 -9.79 -6.40 6.67
C LYS A 39 -8.37 -6.93 6.88
N VAL A 40 -7.38 -6.31 6.22
CA VAL A 40 -5.96 -6.70 6.38
C VAL A 40 -5.51 -6.49 7.81
N ARG A 41 -5.87 -5.35 8.43
CA ARG A 41 -5.54 -5.08 9.83
C ARG A 41 -6.08 -6.17 10.77
N ARG A 42 -7.35 -6.53 10.63
CA ARG A 42 -7.97 -7.61 11.43
C ARG A 42 -7.34 -8.97 11.14
N GLU A 43 -6.95 -9.24 9.90
CA GLU A 43 -6.21 -10.45 9.56
C GLU A 43 -4.87 -10.49 10.30
N THR A 44 -4.08 -9.41 10.24
CA THR A 44 -2.79 -9.32 10.95
C THR A 44 -2.93 -9.41 12.46
N GLU A 45 -3.93 -8.76 13.06
CA GLU A 45 -4.17 -8.79 14.51
C GLU A 45 -4.53 -10.20 14.99
N ARG A 46 -5.35 -10.95 14.24
CA ARG A 46 -5.64 -12.35 14.55
C ARG A 46 -4.41 -13.23 14.45
N ASP A 47 -3.56 -13.01 13.45
CA ASP A 47 -2.37 -13.81 13.25
C ASP A 47 -1.34 -13.55 14.34
N VAL A 48 -1.15 -12.28 14.74
CA VAL A 48 -0.33 -11.92 15.92
C VAL A 48 -0.89 -12.57 17.19
N ALA A 49 -2.18 -12.44 17.46
CA ALA A 49 -2.80 -13.03 18.64
C ALA A 49 -2.67 -14.56 18.69
N ARG A 50 -2.76 -15.24 17.53
CA ARG A 50 -2.50 -16.68 17.45
C ARG A 50 -1.05 -17.01 17.75
N LEU A 51 -0.10 -16.29 17.15
CA LEU A 51 1.32 -16.50 17.39
C LEU A 51 1.68 -16.29 18.86
N ASP A 52 1.16 -15.21 19.47
CA ASP A 52 1.36 -14.90 20.88
C ASP A 52 0.72 -15.97 21.79
N GLY A 53 -0.49 -16.44 21.47
CA GLY A 53 -1.13 -17.54 22.21
C GLY A 53 -0.41 -18.89 22.09
N HIS A 54 0.36 -19.08 21.02
CA HIS A 54 1.21 -20.26 20.83
C HIS A 54 2.65 -20.06 21.28
N ARG A 55 2.98 -18.88 21.82
CA ARG A 55 4.31 -18.58 22.34
C ARG A 55 4.46 -19.31 23.67
N LEU A 56 5.20 -20.41 23.66
CA LEU A 56 5.78 -20.94 24.88
C LEU A 56 6.87 -19.96 25.31
N ASP A 57 6.64 -19.22 26.38
CA ASP A 57 7.69 -18.50 27.09
C ASP A 57 8.68 -19.55 27.62
N ARG A 58 9.62 -19.95 26.75
CA ARG A 58 10.73 -20.79 27.17
C ARG A 58 11.45 -19.97 28.24
N PRO A 59 11.65 -20.49 29.46
CA PRO A 59 12.49 -19.80 30.43
C PRO A 59 13.81 -19.51 29.74
N ARG A 60 14.24 -18.25 29.75
CA ARG A 60 15.50 -17.84 29.14
C ARG A 60 16.60 -18.68 29.77
N ASP A 61 17.05 -19.70 29.05
CA ASP A 61 18.15 -20.55 29.49
C ASP A 61 19.37 -19.62 29.61
N PRO A 62 20.00 -19.51 30.80
CA PRO A 62 21.12 -18.57 31.02
C PRO A 62 22.39 -18.95 30.25
N THR A 63 22.34 -20.01 29.42
CA THR A 63 23.44 -20.51 28.60
C THR A 63 23.24 -20.30 27.09
N SER A 64 22.14 -19.68 26.64
CA SER A 64 22.03 -19.26 25.24
C SER A 64 22.83 -17.98 25.03
N GLY A 65 24.12 -18.14 24.75
CA GLY A 65 25.02 -17.04 24.40
C GLY A 65 24.62 -16.43 23.06
N ASP A 66 23.96 -15.28 23.09
CA ASP A 66 24.05 -14.31 22.01
C ASP A 66 25.43 -13.63 22.12
N ALA A 67 26.43 -14.33 21.61
CA ALA A 67 27.70 -13.74 21.22
C ALA A 67 27.57 -13.35 19.74
N THR A 68 27.21 -12.10 19.47
CA THR A 68 27.59 -11.44 18.22
C THR A 68 27.84 -9.97 18.50
N ASP A 69 29.10 -9.61 18.26
CA ASP A 69 29.68 -8.28 18.06
C ASP A 69 28.92 -7.46 16.99
#